data_AF-A0A1G5CJ38-F1
#
_entry.id   AF-A0A1G5CJ38-F1
#
_cell.length_a   1.000
_cell.length_b   1.000
_cell.length_c   1.000
_cell.angle_alpha   90.00
_cell.angle_beta   90.00
_cell.angle_gamma   90.00
#
_symmetry.space_group_name_H-M   'P 1'
#
loop_
_entity.id
_entity.type
_entity.pdbx_description
1 polymer ?
#
loop_
_entity_poly.entity_id
_entity_poly.type
_entity_poly.pdbx_seq_one_letter_code
_entity_poly.pdbx_strand_id
1 'polypeptide(L)' 'MTSTPDVSLAHESGWCLSAFGGDLVVWENPVDDSMAPGEMRDVSREEILQLFGLLAAGDITSVDELPWRR' A
#
# COMPACT_ATOMS: atom_id res chain seq x y z
N MET A 1 11.72 3.83 16.65
CA MET A 1 10.84 2.64 16.69
C MET A 1 10.55 2.27 15.25
N THR A 2 11.04 1.12 14.79
CA THR A 2 10.66 0.58 13.49
C THR A 2 9.27 -0.02 13.65
N SER A 3 8.22 0.69 13.21
CA SER A 3 6.89 0.09 13.15
C SER A 3 6.92 -1.01 12.10
N THR A 4 6.85 -2.26 12.53
CA THR A 4 6.70 -3.41 11.62
C THR A 4 5.25 -3.46 11.17
N PRO A 5 4.96 -3.55 9.85
CA PRO A 5 3.59 -3.71 9.38
C PRO A 5 3.02 -5.04 9.85
N ASP A 6 1.71 -5.07 10.09
CA ASP A 6 0.98 -6.30 10.40
C ASP A 6 0.97 -7.24 9.18
N VAL A 7 0.90 -6.66 7.99
CA VAL A 7 0.99 -7.37 6.72
C VAL A 7 1.58 -6.46 5.65
N SER A 8 2.40 -7.02 4.76
CA SER A 8 2.98 -6.32 3.63
C SER A 8 2.97 -7.24 2.41
N LEU A 9 2.64 -6.68 1.24
CA LEU A 9 2.65 -7.35 -0.05
C LEU A 9 3.53 -6.55 -1.00
N ALA A 10 4.59 -7.19 -1.49
CA ALA A 10 5.46 -6.66 -2.52
C ALA A 10 5.10 -7.29 -3.87
N HIS A 11 5.02 -6.47 -4.90
CA HIS A 11 4.84 -6.89 -6.29
C HIS A 11 6.19 -6.90 -7.02
N GLU A 12 6.32 -7.73 -8.06
CA GLU A 12 7.57 -7.86 -8.84
C GLU A 12 8.01 -6.56 -9.54
N SER A 13 7.09 -5.61 -9.71
CA SER A 13 7.40 -4.27 -10.23
C SER A 13 8.15 -3.36 -9.25
N GLY A 14 8.39 -3.80 -8.02
CA GLY A 14 9.06 -3.03 -6.96
C GLY A 14 8.10 -2.32 -6.01
N TRP A 15 6.84 -2.18 -6.39
CA TRP A 15 5.79 -1.60 -5.55
C TRP A 15 5.44 -2.47 -4.33
N CYS A 16 5.16 -1.81 -3.22
CA CYS A 16 4.86 -2.42 -1.94
C CYS A 16 3.64 -1.77 -1.29
N LEU A 17 2.73 -2.61 -0.79
CA LEU A 17 1.58 -2.19 -0.01
C LEU A 17 1.68 -2.79 1.39
N SER A 18 1.64 -1.93 2.41
CA SER A 18 1.82 -2.31 3.81
C SER A 18 0.64 -1.83 4.65
N ALA A 19 0.06 -2.69 5.47
CA ALA A 19 -1.02 -2.33 6.39
C ALA A 19 -0.56 -2.37 7.85
N PHE A 20 -1.00 -1.38 8.63
CA PHE A 20 -0.66 -1.18 10.04
C PHE A 20 -1.93 -0.96 10.85
N GLY A 21 -2.07 -1.65 11.98
CA GLY A 21 -3.19 -1.46 12.93
C GLY A 21 -4.57 -1.84 12.40
N GLY A 22 -4.69 -2.18 11.11
CA GLY A 22 -5.95 -2.45 10.43
C GLY A 22 -6.70 -1.19 9.96
N ASP A 23 -6.12 0.00 10.13
CA ASP A 23 -6.71 1.29 9.76
C ASP A 23 -5.78 2.18 8.91
N LEU A 24 -4.49 1.84 8.82
CA LEU A 24 -3.50 2.55 8.02
C LEU A 24 -2.96 1.63 6.91
N VAL A 25 -2.90 2.16 5.70
CA VAL A 25 -2.25 1.55 4.54
C VAL A 25 -1.20 2.50 3.99
N VAL A 26 -0.03 1.96 3.69
CA VAL A 26 1.09 2.64 3.06
C VAL A 26 1.34 2.02 1.69
N TRP A 27 1.45 2.86 0.68
CA TRP A 27 1.76 2.53 -0.69
C TRP A 27 3.08 3.17 -1.10
N GLU A 28 4.08 2.38 -1.40
CA GLU A 28 5.43 2.88 -1.66
C GLU A 28 6.18 2.06 -2.69
N ASN A 29 7.13 2.70 -3.37
CA ASN A 29 8.08 2.03 -4.23
C ASN A 29 9.50 2.23 -3.66
N PRO A 30 10.00 1.34 -2.80
CA PRO A 30 11.28 1.52 -2.13
C PRO A 30 12.50 1.49 -3.07
N VAL A 31 12.31 1.09 -4.34
CA VAL A 31 13.37 1.15 -5.36
C VAL A 31 13.33 2.42 -6.21
N ASP A 32 12.25 3.22 -6.09
CA ASP A 32 12.07 4.47 -6.81
C ASP A 32 11.84 5.64 -5.84
N ASP A 33 12.94 6.34 -5.52
CA ASP A 33 12.93 7.50 -4.63
C ASP A 33 12.22 8.74 -5.23
N SER A 34 11.77 8.70 -6.49
CA SER A 34 11.06 9.83 -7.10
C SER A 34 9.62 9.97 -6.61
N MET A 35 9.06 8.92 -6.02
CA MET A 35 7.69 8.86 -5.53
C MET A 35 7.66 8.80 -4.01
N ALA A 36 7.11 9.85 -3.40
CA ALA A 36 6.86 9.84 -1.96
C ALA A 36 5.85 8.73 -1.60
N PRO A 37 6.05 8.04 -0.48
CA PRO A 37 5.09 7.04 0.00
C PRO A 37 3.72 7.69 0.21
N GLY A 38 2.68 7.01 -0.28
CA GLY A 38 1.29 7.39 -0.07
C GLY A 38 0.73 6.74 1.20
N GLU A 39 0.05 7.52 2.03
CA GLU A 39 -0.68 7.01 3.20
C GLU A 39 -2.19 7.12 3.02
N MET A 40 -2.93 6.09 3.38
CA MET A 40 -4.39 6.13 3.56
C MET A 40 -4.74 5.67 4.97
N ARG A 41 -5.56 6.47 5.66
CA ARG A 41 -6.02 6.21 7.04
C ARG A 41 -7.52 5.94 7.06
N ASP A 42 -7.99 5.40 8.18
CA ASP A 42 -9.39 5.03 8.38
C ASP A 42 -9.88 4.02 7.32
N VAL A 43 -8.96 3.18 6.81
CA VAL A 43 -9.24 2.17 5.80
C VAL A 43 -9.81 0.92 6.47
N SER A 44 -10.97 0.45 6.02
CA SER A 44 -11.57 -0.76 6.59
C SER A 44 -10.77 -2.02 6.22
N ARG A 45 -10.88 -3.08 7.02
CA ARG A 45 -10.24 -4.37 6.71
C ARG A 45 -10.65 -4.94 5.35
N GLU A 46 -11.90 -4.73 4.94
CA GLU A 46 -12.38 -5.17 3.62
C GLU A 46 -11.73 -4.38 2.48
N GLU A 47 -11.54 -3.07 2.64
CA GLU A 47 -10.80 -2.25 1.68
C GLU A 47 -9.33 -2.66 1.64
N ILE A 48 -8.69 -2.90 2.79
CA ILE A 48 -7.31 -3.42 2.84
C ILE A 48 -7.20 -4.70 2.01
N LEU A 49 -8.08 -5.68 2.24
CA LEU A 49 -8.05 -6.93 1.48
C LEU A 49 -8.27 -6.71 -0.03
N GLN A 50 -9.13 -5.77 -0.41
CA GLN A 50 -9.34 -5.40 -1.82
C GLN A 50 -8.06 -4.80 -2.43
N LEU A 51 -7.39 -3.87 -1.74
CA LEU A 51 -6.14 -3.26 -2.21
C LEU A 51 -5.04 -4.31 -2.39
N PHE A 52 -4.91 -5.23 -1.44
CA PHE A 52 -3.98 -6.36 -1.57
C PHE A 52 -4.34 -7.26 -2.76
N GLY A 53 -5.63 -7.49 -3.01
CA GLY A 53 -6.12 -8.22 -4.17
C GLY A 53 -5.78 -7.54 -5.50
N LEU A 54 -5.95 -6.22 -5.60
CA LEU A 54 -5.59 -5.44 -6.79
C LEU A 54 -4.09 -5.53 -7.08
N LEU A 55 -3.25 -5.33 -6.06
CA LEU A 55 -1.81 -5.45 -6.21
C LEU A 55 -1.38 -6.87 -6.60
N ALA A 56 -1.98 -7.90 -5.99
CA ALA A 56 -1.71 -9.29 -6.32
C ALA A 56 -2.13 -9.66 -7.76
N ALA A 57 -3.11 -8.97 -8.32
CA ALA A 57 -3.53 -9.12 -9.71
C ALA A 57 -2.64 -8.32 -10.70
N GLY A 58 -1.68 -7.55 -10.20
CA GLY A 58 -0.81 -6.68 -10.99
C GLY A 58 -1.48 -5.35 -11.38
N ASP A 59 -2.64 -5.02 -10.80
CA ASP A 59 -3.36 -3.78 -11.08
C ASP A 59 -2.83 -2.61 -10.24
N ILE A 60 -1.59 -2.22 -10.53
CA ILE A 60 -0.86 -1.16 -9.84
C ILE A 60 -1.51 0.20 -10.11
N THR A 61 -2.02 0.42 -11.32
CA THR A 61 -2.64 1.68 -11.73
C THR A 61 -3.88 1.98 -10.89
N SER A 62 -4.77 1.01 -10.71
CA SER A 62 -5.96 1.19 -9.85
C SER A 62 -5.60 1.47 -8.39
N VAL A 63 -4.49 0.92 -7.88
CA VAL A 63 -3.99 1.22 -6.53
C VAL A 63 -3.43 2.64 -6.48
N ASP A 64 -2.63 3.07 -7.45
CA ASP A 64 -1.96 4.38 -7.44
C ASP A 64 -2.90 5.58 -7.61
N GLU A 65 -4.02 5.40 -8.33
CA GLU A 65 -5.03 6.44 -8.57
C GLU A 65 -5.91 6.77 -7.35
N LEU A 66 -5.78 6.01 -6.26
CA LEU A 66 -6.50 6.26 -5.01
C LEU A 66 -6.04 7.57 -4.33
N PRO A 67 -6.87 8.15 -3.45
CA PRO A 67 -6.58 9.44 -2.82
C PRO A 67 -5.54 9.33 -1.69
N TRP A 68 -4.34 8.89 -2.03
CA TRP A 68 -3.20 8.80 -1.12
C TRP A 68 -2.79 10.18 -0.60
N ARG A 69 -2.51 10.26 0.70
CA ARG A 69 -1.87 11.42 1.31
C ARG A 69 -0.36 11.32 1.11
N ARG A 70 0.21 12.26 0.36
CA ARG A 70 1.65 12.40 0.09
C ARG A 70 2.16 13.72 0.67
#